data_AF-A0A916M7G4-F1
#
_entry.id   AF-A0A916M7G4-F1
#
_cell.length_a   1.000
_cell.length_b   1.000
_cell.length_c   1.000
_cell.angle_alpha   90.00
_cell.angle_beta   90.00
_cell.angle_gamma   90.00
#
_symmetry.space_group_name_H-M   'P 1'
#
loop_
_entity.id
_entity.type
_entity.pdbx_description
1 polymer ?
#
loop_
_entity_poly.entity_id
_entity_poly.type
_entity_poly.pdbx_seq_one_letter_code
_entity_poly.pdbx_strand_id
1 'polypeptide(L)'
;MPYDYERPYIAQSDMPKFVATDQKVASEYGAVVRATELTNVEYRTRFIRMAQSNNMKGPPDGGKIYPGYLVVRRLGTSGQYETWMPDDVFEDLYAPAV
;
A
#
# COMPACT_ATOMS: atom_id res chain seq x y z
N MET A 1 -9.84 -8.39 20.78
CA MET A 1 -9.46 -7.07 20.26
C MET A 1 -10.59 -6.57 19.38
N PRO A 2 -11.10 -5.34 19.58
CA PRO A 2 -12.10 -4.76 18.68
C PRO A 2 -11.48 -4.59 17.29
N TYR A 3 -12.26 -4.88 16.24
CA TYR A 3 -11.87 -4.63 14.86
C TYR A 3 -11.79 -3.11 14.64
N ASP A 4 -10.65 -2.62 14.16
CA ASP A 4 -10.43 -1.20 13.92
C ASP A 4 -10.98 -0.80 12.55
N TYR A 5 -12.15 -0.19 12.55
CA TYR A 5 -12.83 0.29 11.33
C TYR A 5 -12.12 1.49 10.68
N GLU A 6 -11.19 2.15 11.37
CA GLU A 6 -10.45 3.30 10.85
C GLU A 6 -9.17 2.89 10.11
N ARG A 7 -8.72 1.65 10.29
CA ARG A 7 -7.52 1.08 9.64
C ARG A 7 -7.42 1.34 8.12
N PRO A 8 -8.51 1.24 7.32
CA PRO A 8 -8.44 1.54 5.88
C PRO A 8 -8.27 3.01 5.54
N TYR A 9 -8.45 3.93 6.49
CA TYR A 9 -8.47 5.37 6.27
C TYR A 9 -7.25 6.09 6.84
N ILE A 10 -6.23 5.35 7.30
CA ILE A 10 -4.94 5.92 7.69
C ILE A 10 -4.43 6.84 6.56
N ALA A 11 -4.01 8.06 6.94
CA ALA A 11 -3.46 9.02 6.00
C ALA A 11 -2.10 8.53 5.47
N GLN A 12 -1.79 8.85 4.22
CA GLN A 12 -0.51 8.45 3.61
C GLN A 12 0.69 8.92 4.43
N SER A 13 0.60 10.08 5.10
CA SER A 13 1.66 10.65 5.95
C SER A 13 1.95 9.83 7.21
N ASP A 14 0.98 9.05 7.68
CA ASP A 14 1.02 8.39 8.99
C ASP A 14 1.40 6.91 8.86
N MET A 15 1.47 6.40 7.63
CA MET A 15 1.91 5.04 7.35
C MET A 15 3.43 4.87 7.58
N PRO A 16 3.88 3.74 8.15
CA PRO A 16 5.31 3.46 8.31
C PRO A 16 6.04 3.43 6.97
N LYS A 17 7.33 3.77 7.01
CA LYS A 17 8.21 3.78 5.84
C LYS A 17 8.92 2.44 5.68
N PHE A 18 9.08 2.04 4.43
CA PHE A 18 9.81 0.85 4.03
C PHE A 18 10.78 1.21 2.90
N VAL A 19 11.87 0.46 2.82
CA VAL A 19 12.91 0.62 1.79
C VAL A 19 12.88 -0.55 0.83
N ALA A 20 13.07 -0.29 -0.45
CA ALA A 20 13.20 -1.32 -1.47
C ALA A 20 14.45 -2.18 -1.22
N THR A 21 14.32 -3.50 -1.32
CA THR A 21 15.41 -4.47 -1.10
C THR A 21 16.38 -4.53 -2.27
N ASP A 22 15.92 -4.24 -3.49
CA ASP A 22 16.69 -4.28 -4.73
C ASP A 22 16.71 -2.91 -5.44
N GLN A 23 17.84 -2.58 -6.06
CA GLN A 23 18.04 -1.40 -6.89
C GLN A 23 17.03 -1.31 -8.06
N LYS A 24 16.62 -2.43 -8.64
CA LYS A 24 15.60 -2.47 -9.69
C LYS A 24 14.25 -1.95 -9.18
N VAL A 25 13.82 -2.45 -8.02
CA VAL A 25 12.57 -2.05 -7.36
C VAL A 25 12.65 -0.57 -6.96
N ALA A 26 13.79 -0.15 -6.41
CA ALA A 26 14.05 1.24 -6.04
C ALA A 26 13.93 2.19 -7.24
N SER A 27 14.48 1.80 -8.39
CA SER A 27 14.45 2.63 -9.61
C SER A 27 13.05 2.68 -10.24
N GLU A 28 12.29 1.59 -10.21
CA GLU A 28 10.99 1.53 -10.90
C GLU A 28 9.85 2.15 -10.06
N TYR A 29 9.89 1.92 -8.75
CA TYR A 29 8.79 2.22 -7.82
C TYR A 29 9.14 3.25 -6.74
N GLY A 30 10.41 3.67 -6.65
CA GLY A 30 10.93 4.52 -5.60
C GLY A 30 11.62 3.70 -4.52
N ALA A 31 12.77 4.19 -4.06
CA ALA A 31 13.59 3.53 -3.03
C ALA A 31 12.91 3.47 -1.66
N VAL A 32 12.05 4.46 -1.36
CA VAL A 32 11.29 4.53 -0.12
C VAL A 32 9.80 4.54 -0.47
N VAL A 33 9.05 3.69 0.20
CA VAL A 33 7.59 3.61 0.11
C VAL A 33 6.99 3.77 1.51
N ARG A 34 5.71 4.06 1.55
CA ARG A 34 4.93 3.95 2.79
C ARG A 34 3.94 2.82 2.65
N ALA A 35 3.80 2.02 3.70
CA ALA A 35 2.89 0.89 3.64
C ALA A 35 2.21 0.65 4.98
N THR A 36 1.02 0.05 4.93
CA THR A 36 0.34 -0.47 6.11
C THR A 36 -0.33 -1.78 5.74
N GLU A 37 -0.30 -2.74 6.66
CA GLU A 37 -1.01 -3.99 6.51
C GLU A 37 -2.50 -3.73 6.32
N LEU A 38 -3.04 -4.30 5.25
CA LEU A 38 -4.41 -4.11 4.84
C LEU A 38 -4.84 -5.26 3.93
N THR A 39 -5.99 -5.87 4.19
CA THR A 39 -6.54 -6.90 3.30
C THR A 39 -7.04 -6.32 1.98
N ASN A 40 -7.19 -7.16 0.95
CA ASN A 40 -7.75 -6.74 -0.33
C ASN A 40 -9.19 -6.17 -0.22
N VAL A 41 -10.01 -6.68 0.71
CA VAL A 41 -11.38 -6.18 0.95
C VAL A 41 -11.35 -4.80 1.61
N GLU A 42 -10.49 -4.60 2.61
CA GLU A 42 -10.28 -3.29 3.21
C GLU A 42 -9.74 -2.29 2.17
N TYR A 43 -8.86 -2.75 1.26
CA TYR A 43 -8.33 -1.90 0.19
C TYR A 43 -9.44 -1.47 -0.76
N ARG A 44 -10.35 -2.39 -1.10
CA ARG A 44 -11.54 -2.08 -1.91
C ARG A 44 -12.42 -1.04 -1.22
N THR A 45 -12.66 -1.16 0.07
CA THR A 45 -13.42 -0.18 0.86
C THR A 45 -12.75 1.20 0.80
N ARG A 46 -11.42 1.26 0.99
CA ARG A 46 -10.64 2.50 0.84
C ARG A 46 -10.76 3.06 -0.57
N PHE A 47 -10.57 2.23 -1.60
CA PHE A 47 -10.61 2.62 -3.01
C PHE A 47 -11.96 3.26 -3.37
N ILE A 48 -13.08 2.66 -2.96
CA ILE A 48 -14.43 3.21 -3.22
C ILE A 48 -14.57 4.64 -2.67
N ARG A 49 -13.98 4.93 -1.51
CA ARG A 49 -14.08 6.22 -0.85
C ARG A 49 -13.04 7.24 -1.34
N MET A 50 -11.82 6.79 -1.61
CA MET A 50 -10.66 7.66 -1.79
C MET A 50 -10.16 7.76 -3.23
N ALA A 51 -10.61 6.90 -4.16
CA ALA A 51 -10.13 6.93 -5.55
C ALA A 51 -10.42 8.23 -6.30
N GLN A 52 -11.36 9.06 -5.82
CA GLN A 52 -11.62 10.39 -6.39
C GLN A 52 -10.59 11.43 -5.94
N SER A 53 -10.01 11.28 -4.76
CA SER A 53 -9.07 12.24 -4.17
C SER A 53 -7.61 11.77 -4.27
N ASN A 54 -7.39 10.46 -4.32
CA ASN A 54 -6.07 9.85 -4.36
C ASN A 54 -5.86 9.15 -5.70
N ASN A 55 -4.63 9.21 -6.21
CA ASN A 55 -4.21 8.40 -7.35
C ASN A 55 -4.04 6.95 -6.88
N MET A 56 -4.96 6.04 -7.25
CA MET A 56 -5.01 4.67 -6.76
C MET A 56 -5.15 3.67 -7.90
N LYS A 57 -4.46 2.52 -7.79
CA LYS A 57 -4.73 1.35 -8.64
C LYS A 57 -5.96 0.61 -8.15
N GLY A 58 -6.73 0.02 -9.06
CA GLY A 58 -7.91 -0.77 -8.71
C GLY A 58 -7.56 -1.95 -7.78
N PRO A 59 -8.49 -2.35 -6.89
CA PRO A 59 -8.31 -3.56 -6.09
C PRO A 59 -8.25 -4.79 -6.98
N PRO A 60 -7.59 -5.88 -6.54
CA PRO A 60 -7.67 -7.15 -7.24
C PRO A 60 -9.12 -7.68 -7.23
N ASP A 61 -9.56 -8.22 -8.37
CA ASP A 61 -10.86 -8.86 -8.47
C ASP A 61 -10.81 -10.25 -7.82
N GLY A 62 -11.69 -10.48 -6.83
CA GLY A 62 -11.76 -11.78 -6.17
C GLY A 62 -12.83 -11.84 -5.08
N GLY A 63 -13.43 -13.02 -4.92
CA GLY A 63 -14.40 -13.31 -3.84
C GLY A 63 -13.74 -13.76 -2.53
N LYS A 64 -12.41 -13.89 -2.50
CA LYS A 64 -11.64 -14.32 -1.32
C LYS A 64 -10.95 -13.14 -0.66
N ILE A 65 -10.76 -13.23 0.65
CA ILE A 65 -10.01 -12.24 1.45
C ILE A 65 -8.55 -12.69 1.49
N TYR A 66 -7.65 -11.80 1.10
CA TYR A 66 -6.20 -12.03 1.13
C TYR A 66 -5.52 -11.00 2.02
N PRO A 67 -4.55 -11.41 2.86
CA PRO A 67 -3.67 -10.50 3.57
C PRO A 67 -2.74 -9.79 2.58
N GLY A 68 -2.24 -8.62 2.98
CA GLY A 68 -1.34 -7.84 2.15
C GLY A 68 -1.12 -6.45 2.72
N TYR A 69 -0.63 -5.57 1.86
CA TYR A 69 -0.28 -4.20 2.20
C TYR A 69 -0.91 -3.21 1.24
N LEU A 70 -1.44 -2.13 1.80
CA LEU A 70 -1.58 -0.87 1.09
C LEU A 70 -0.19 -0.24 0.97
N VAL A 71 0.22 0.12 -0.24
CA VAL A 71 1.54 0.68 -0.53
C VAL A 71 1.41 1.97 -1.33
N VAL A 72 2.05 3.03 -0.84
CA VAL A 72 2.20 4.31 -1.53
C VAL A 72 3.60 4.36 -2.16
N ARG A 73 3.64 4.33 -3.49
CA ARG A 73 4.87 4.32 -4.29
C ARG A 73 5.22 5.70 -4.83
N ARG A 74 6.48 5.88 -5.23
CA ARG A 74 7.03 7.13 -5.81
C ARG A 74 6.73 8.37 -4.96
N LEU A 75 6.97 8.25 -3.65
CA LEU A 75 6.68 9.28 -2.65
C LEU A 75 7.25 10.65 -3.03
N GLY A 76 6.42 11.70 -2.92
CA GLY A 76 6.82 13.09 -3.16
C GLY A 76 7.00 13.46 -4.64
N THR A 77 6.70 12.56 -5.57
CA THR A 77 6.78 12.82 -7.01
C THR A 77 5.39 13.01 -7.62
N SER A 78 5.31 13.61 -8.81
CA SER A 78 4.06 13.68 -9.59
C SER A 78 3.51 12.30 -9.96
N GLY A 79 4.35 11.26 -9.91
CA GLY A 79 3.97 9.87 -10.15
C GLY A 79 3.57 9.11 -8.90
N GLN A 80 3.31 9.77 -7.76
CA GLN A 80 2.86 9.09 -6.54
C GLN A 80 1.51 8.41 -6.75
N TYR A 81 1.39 7.16 -6.30
CA TYR A 81 0.14 6.40 -6.36
C TYR A 81 0.04 5.37 -5.24
N GLU A 82 -1.19 5.01 -4.90
CA GLU A 82 -1.52 3.90 -4.00
C GLU A 82 -1.79 2.63 -4.80
N THR A 83 -1.37 1.50 -4.24
CA THR A 83 -1.69 0.17 -4.74
C THR A 83 -1.81 -0.80 -3.57
N TRP A 84 -2.45 -1.92 -3.81
CA TRP A 84 -2.40 -3.07 -2.92
C TRP A 84 -1.50 -4.15 -3.50
N MET A 85 -0.81 -4.89 -2.65
CA MET A 85 -0.13 -6.12 -3.03
C MET A 85 -0.20 -7.17 -1.90
N PRO A 86 -0.12 -8.47 -2.24
CA PRO A 86 0.00 -9.55 -1.26
C PRO A 86 1.17 -9.36 -0.30
N ASP A 87 1.09 -9.99 0.87
CA ASP A 87 2.11 -9.90 1.93
C ASP A 87 3.44 -10.52 1.51
N ASP A 88 3.42 -11.72 0.94
CA ASP A 88 4.59 -12.40 0.37
C ASP A 88 5.30 -11.53 -0.69
N VAL A 89 4.54 -10.94 -1.61
CA VAL A 89 5.08 -10.02 -2.63
C VAL A 89 5.65 -8.75 -2.00
N PHE A 90 5.04 -8.23 -0.94
CA PHE A 90 5.54 -7.03 -0.27
C PHE A 90 6.87 -7.30 0.44
N GLU A 91 6.95 -8.41 1.17
CA GLU A 91 8.10 -8.80 1.98
C GLU A 91 9.33 -9.15 1.11
N ASP A 92 9.11 -9.67 -0.10
CA ASP A 92 10.19 -9.88 -1.07
C ASP A 92 10.79 -8.55 -1.58
N LEU A 93 9.95 -7.51 -1.71
CA LEU A 93 10.32 -6.24 -2.36
C LEU A 93 10.78 -5.16 -1.37
N TYR A 94 10.36 -5.22 -0.12
CA TYR A 94 10.53 -4.14 0.85
C TYR A 94 10.89 -4.63 2.25
N ALA A 95 11.78 -3.89 2.90
CA ALA A 95 12.15 -4.09 4.29
C ALA A 95 11.79 -2.85 5.13
N PRO A 96 11.57 -2.99 6.45
CA PRO A 96 11.37 -1.85 7.34
C PRO A 96 12.52 -0.84 7.22
N ALA A 97 12.19 0.45 7.11
CA ALA A 97 13.19 1.51 7.19
C ALA A 97 13.62 1.65 8.66
N VAL A 98 14.84 1.18 8.99
CA VAL A 98 15.45 1.33 10.32
C VAL A 98 15.83 2.79 10.59
#